data_AF-A0A522W251-F1
#
_entry.id   AF-A0A522W251-F1
#
_cell.length_a   1.000
_cell.length_b   1.000
_cell.length_c   1.000
_cell.angle_alpha   90.00
_cell.angle_beta   90.00
_cell.angle_gamma   90.00
#
_symmetry.space_group_name_H-M   'P 1'
#
loop_
_entity.id
_entity.type
_entity.pdbx_description
1 polymer ?
#
loop_
_entity_poly.entity_id
_entity_poly.type
_entity_poly.pdbx_seq_one_letter_code
_entity_poly.pdbx_strand_id
1 'polypeptide(L)'
;ARFEATAFRSKGGNAFDAVGSLRIRGVTKPVVLPFTLDITGPTAHAKGRLDLLRTDYGVGQGPWKAADMVALEVAVTIDLVATVAP
;
A
#
# COMPACT_ATOMS: atom_id res chain seq x y z
N ALA A 1 7.78 8.55 -1.94
CA ALA A 1 7.19 7.82 -0.81
C ALA A 1 7.97 6.52 -0.61
N ARG A 2 7.91 5.89 0.56
CA ARG A 2 8.59 4.61 0.82
C ARG A 2 7.71 3.73 1.71
N PHE A 3 7.45 2.50 1.29
CA PHE A 3 6.85 1.46 2.12
C PHE A 3 7.91 0.44 2.47
N GLU A 4 8.02 0.08 3.75
CA GLU A 4 8.96 -0.91 4.25
C GLU A 4 8.19 -1.97 5.03
N ALA A 5 8.06 -3.16 4.44
CA ALA A 5 7.47 -4.31 5.11
C ALA A 5 8.45 -4.88 6.14
N THR A 6 7.96 -5.18 7.33
CA THR A 6 8.71 -5.84 8.41
C THR A 6 8.24 -7.27 8.62
N ALA A 7 7.03 -7.62 8.20
CA ALA A 7 6.50 -8.97 8.27
C ALA A 7 5.44 -9.21 7.20
N PHE A 8 5.31 -10.47 6.79
CA PHE A 8 4.21 -10.96 5.94
C PHE A 8 3.45 -12.03 6.72
N ARG A 9 2.12 -11.90 6.78
CA ARG A 9 1.23 -12.85 7.47
C ARG A 9 0.33 -13.52 6.45
N SER A 10 0.32 -14.85 6.41
CA SER A 10 -0.65 -15.58 5.59
C SER A 10 -2.04 -15.48 6.21
N LYS A 11 -3.06 -15.30 5.37
CA LYS A 11 -4.48 -15.32 5.75
C LYS A 11 -5.21 -16.57 5.26
N GLY A 12 -4.47 -17.52 4.67
CA GLY A 12 -5.00 -18.69 3.97
C GLY A 12 -5.17 -18.45 2.47
N GLY A 13 -5.11 -19.54 1.69
CA GLY A 13 -5.15 -19.47 0.22
C GLY A 13 -4.01 -18.60 -0.34
N ASN A 14 -4.34 -17.71 -1.29
CA ASN A 14 -3.41 -16.77 -1.89
C ASN A 14 -3.43 -15.38 -1.20
N ALA A 15 -4.06 -15.23 -0.04
CA ALA A 15 -4.22 -13.95 0.64
C ALA A 15 -3.17 -13.73 1.75
N PHE A 16 -2.62 -12.51 1.81
CA PHE A 16 -1.56 -12.11 2.73
C PHE A 16 -1.79 -10.69 3.27
N ASP A 17 -1.27 -10.43 4.47
CA ASP A 17 -1.09 -9.09 5.02
C ASP A 17 0.41 -8.74 5.05
N ALA A 18 0.82 -7.69 4.33
CA ALA A 18 2.14 -7.08 4.47
C ALA A 18 2.09 -6.02 5.57
N VAL A 19 2.71 -6.30 6.71
CA VAL A 19 2.80 -5.39 7.85
C VAL A 19 4.06 -4.55 7.70
N GLY A 20 3.93 -3.23 7.77
CA GLY A 20 5.07 -2.34 7.56
C GLY A 20 4.82 -0.89 7.94
N SER A 21 5.75 -0.03 7.51
CA SER A 21 5.65 1.42 7.68
C SER A 21 5.58 2.12 6.32
N LEU A 22 4.64 3.05 6.19
CA LEU A 22 4.51 3.91 5.02
C LEU A 22 4.98 5.33 5.36
N ARG A 23 5.92 5.84 4.57
CA ARG A 23 6.43 7.20 4.66
C ARG A 23 6.03 8.04 3.45
N ILE A 24 5.28 9.10 3.70
CA ILE A 24 4.86 10.09 2.70
C ILE A 24 5.12 11.49 3.28
N ARG A 25 5.75 12.37 2.50
CA ARG A 25 6.12 13.75 2.91
C ARG A 25 6.79 13.85 4.30
N GLY A 26 7.68 12.91 4.61
CA GLY A 26 8.40 12.91 5.89
C GLY A 26 7.62 12.34 7.08
N VAL A 27 6.30 12.17 6.95
CA VAL A 27 5.45 11.52 7.95
C VAL A 27 5.49 10.01 7.74
N THR A 28 5.80 9.26 8.80
CA THR A 28 5.79 7.80 8.80
C THR A 28 4.63 7.30 9.65
N LYS A 29 3.85 6.35 9.12
CA LYS A 29 2.80 5.66 9.88
C LYS A 29 2.89 4.15 9.70
N PRO A 30 2.58 3.36 10.74
CA PRO A 30 2.40 1.92 10.58
C PRO A 30 1.16 1.66 9.73
N VAL A 31 1.26 0.73 8.78
CA VAL A 31 0.14 0.30 7.94
C VAL A 31 0.20 -1.21 7.72
N VAL A 32 -0.95 -1.78 7.38
CA VAL A 32 -1.05 -3.15 6.88
C VAL A 32 -1.58 -3.05 5.45
N LEU A 33 -0.88 -3.66 4.49
CA LEU A 33 -1.30 -3.77 3.11
C LEU A 33 -1.79 -5.20 2.86
N PRO A 34 -3.12 -5.44 2.78
CA PRO A 34 -3.66 -6.70 2.29
C PRO A 34 -3.36 -6.85 0.80
N PHE A 35 -2.93 -8.04 0.40
CA PHE A 35 -2.71 -8.37 -1.01
C PHE A 35 -2.95 -9.85 -1.29
N THR A 36 -3.26 -10.18 -2.54
CA THR A 36 -3.21 -11.53 -3.07
C THR A 36 -1.89 -11.76 -3.78
N LEU A 37 -1.39 -12.99 -3.74
CA LEU A 37 -0.16 -13.42 -4.41
C LEU A 37 -0.41 -14.69 -5.21
N ASP A 38 -0.35 -14.57 -6.53
CA ASP A 38 -0.46 -15.70 -7.45
C ASP A 38 0.91 -15.99 -8.06
N ILE A 39 1.37 -17.25 -7.99
CA ILE A 39 2.66 -17.66 -8.53
C ILE A 39 2.42 -18.66 -9.66
N THR A 40 2.90 -18.33 -10.86
CA THR A 40 2.82 -19.18 -12.05
C THR A 40 4.22 -19.37 -12.62
N GLY A 41 4.78 -20.57 -12.48
CA GLY A 41 6.14 -20.87 -12.91
C GLY A 41 7.15 -19.94 -12.22
N PRO A 42 7.98 -19.18 -12.98
CA PRO A 42 8.97 -18.26 -12.41
C PRO A 42 8.40 -16.87 -12.08
N THR A 43 7.10 -16.65 -12.27
CA THR A 43 6.46 -15.34 -12.16
C THR A 43 5.57 -15.28 -10.92
N ALA A 44 5.74 -14.22 -10.13
CA ALA A 44 4.87 -13.87 -9.00
C ALA A 44 4.07 -12.60 -9.34
N HIS A 45 2.76 -12.64 -9.14
CA HIS A 45 1.84 -11.53 -9.34
C HIS A 45 1.17 -11.16 -8.02
N ALA A 46 1.49 -9.98 -7.49
CA ALA A 46 0.89 -9.44 -6.29
C ALA A 46 -0.11 -8.32 -6.61
N LYS A 47 -1.32 -8.40 -6.08
CA LYS A 47 -2.35 -7.36 -6.19
C LYS A 47 -2.87 -6.99 -4.81
N GLY A 48 -2.91 -5.70 -4.51
CA GLY A 48 -3.27 -5.23 -3.18
C GLY A 48 -3.87 -3.83 -3.20
N ARG A 49 -4.57 -3.50 -2.13
CA ARG A 49 -5.17 -2.18 -1.95
C ARG A 49 -5.09 -1.76 -0.49
N LEU A 50 -4.76 -0.50 -0.27
CA LEU A 50 -4.79 0.15 1.02
C LEU A 50 -5.42 1.52 0.86
N ASP A 51 -6.47 1.79 1.63
CA ASP A 51 -7.08 3.12 1.70
C ASP A 51 -6.41 3.95 2.79
N LEU A 52 -6.13 5.21 2.49
CA LEU A 52 -5.40 6.15 3.34
C LEU A 52 -6.15 7.47 3.44
N LEU A 53 -6.00 8.21 4.53
CA LEU A 53 -6.34 9.63 4.57
C LEU A 53 -5.14 10.46 4.09
N ARG A 54 -5.28 11.23 3.02
CA ARG A 54 -4.16 12.04 2.48
C ARG A 54 -3.65 13.09 3.49
N THR A 55 -4.56 13.62 4.31
CA THR A 55 -4.25 14.63 5.33
C THR A 55 -3.42 14.09 6.48
N ASP A 56 -3.50 12.78 6.76
CA ASP A 56 -2.66 12.12 7.76
C ASP A 56 -1.16 12.18 7.44
N TYR A 57 -0.83 12.31 6.15
CA TYR A 57 0.52 12.47 5.65
C TYR A 57 0.82 13.92 5.22
N GLY A 58 -0.08 14.84 5.56
CA GLY A 58 0.03 16.24 5.17
C GLY A 58 -0.06 16.45 3.65
N VAL A 59 -0.77 15.61 2.90
CA VAL A 59 -0.97 15.77 1.45
C VAL A 59 -2.25 16.56 1.17
N GLY A 60 -2.13 17.61 0.35
CA GLY A 60 -3.19 18.58 0.06
C GLY A 60 -3.35 19.59 1.19
N GLN A 61 -2.70 20.75 1.03
CA GLN A 61 -2.63 21.83 2.01
C GLN A 61 -3.37 23.07 1.52
N GLY A 62 -3.59 24.03 2.43
CA GLY A 62 -4.27 25.28 2.11
C GLY A 62 -5.71 25.02 1.65
N PRO A 63 -6.14 25.57 0.49
CA PRO A 63 -7.49 25.35 -0.05
C PRO A 63 -7.84 23.87 -0.24
N TRP A 64 -6.84 23.01 -0.46
CA TRP A 64 -7.01 21.58 -0.68
C TRP A 64 -7.07 20.77 0.61
N LYS A 65 -7.07 21.41 1.79
CA LYS A 65 -7.09 20.67 3.06
C LYS A 65 -8.44 20.02 3.33
N ALA A 66 -9.52 20.66 2.91
CA ALA A 66 -10.88 20.16 3.08
C ALA A 66 -11.24 19.09 2.03
N ALA A 67 -12.34 18.39 2.30
CA ALA A 67 -12.86 17.29 1.48
C ALA A 67 -13.80 17.76 0.35
N ASP A 68 -14.04 19.06 0.25
CA ASP A 68 -15.01 19.71 -0.65
C ASP A 68 -14.59 19.69 -2.12
N MET A 69 -13.30 19.88 -2.39
CA MET A 69 -12.75 19.83 -3.75
C MET A 69 -12.13 18.46 -4.07
N VAL A 70 -11.49 17.84 -3.07
CA VAL A 70 -10.80 16.55 -3.22
C VAL A 70 -11.05 15.71 -1.97
N ALA A 71 -11.63 14.53 -2.16
CA ALA A 71 -11.87 13.58 -1.08
C ALA A 71 -10.60 13.33 -0.25
N LEU A 72 -10.78 13.09 1.06
CA LEU A 72 -9.65 12.81 1.96
C LEU A 72 -9.11 11.39 1.78
N GLU A 73 -10.01 10.45 1.53
CA GLU A 73 -9.70 9.05 1.32
C GLU A 73 -9.03 8.85 -0.05
N VAL A 74 -7.93 8.12 -0.04
CA VAL A 74 -7.13 7.81 -1.21
C VAL A 74 -6.87 6.31 -1.22
N ALA A 75 -7.32 5.66 -2.29
CA ALA A 75 -7.01 4.28 -2.56
C ALA A 75 -5.61 4.17 -3.18
N VAL A 76 -4.72 3.42 -2.52
CA VAL A 76 -3.43 3.02 -3.08
C VAL A 76 -3.57 1.58 -3.56
N THR A 77 -3.54 1.39 -4.88
CA THR A 77 -3.58 0.07 -5.51
C THR A 77 -2.19 -0.34 -5.96
N ILE A 78 -1.81 -1.58 -5.66
CA ILE A 78 -0.61 -2.22 -6.21
C ILE A 78 -1.02 -3.32 -7.18
N ASP A 79 -0.31 -3.37 -8.31
CA ASP A 79 -0.33 -4.47 -9.26
C ASP A 79 1.13 -4.68 -9.67
N LEU A 80 1.75 -5.71 -9.10
CA LEU A 80 3.19 -5.96 -9.19
C LEU A 80 3.43 -7.35 -9.77
N VAL A 81 4.15 -7.41 -10.89
CA VAL A 81 4.67 -8.65 -11.45
C VAL A 81 6.17 -8.71 -11.21
N ALA A 82 6.66 -9.79 -10.61
CA ALA A 82 8.06 -10.06 -10.38
C ALA A 82 8.44 -11.42 -10.99
N THR A 83 9.66 -11.52 -11.50
CA THR A 83 10.24 -12.79 -11.96
C THR A 83 11.40 -13.17 -11.05
N VAL A 84 11.72 -14.45 -11.00
CA VAL A 84 12.95 -14.95 -10.37
C VAL A 84 14.15 -14.14 -10.87
N ALA A 85 15.00 -13.71 -9.93
CA ALA A 85 16.28 -13.11 -10.28
C ALA A 85 17.22 -14.20 -10.84
N PRO A 86 18.05 -13.87 -11.85
CA PRO A 86 18.99 -14.81 -12.45
C PRO A 86 20.05 -15.31 -11.47
#